data_AF-A0A9P4YYL2-F1
#
_entry.id   AF-A0A9P4YYL2-F1
#
_cell.length_a   1.000
_cell.length_b   1.000
_cell.length_c   1.000
_cell.angle_alpha   90.00
_cell.angle_beta   90.00
_cell.angle_gamma   90.00
#
_symmetry.space_group_name_H-M   'P 1'
#
loop_
_entity.id
_entity.type
_entity.pdbx_description
1 polymer ?
#
loop_
_entity_poly.entity_id
_entity_poly.type
_entity_poly.pdbx_seq_one_letter_code
_entity_poly.pdbx_strand_id
1 'polypeptide(L)'
;MTFITYDDYESHYNKFHSNRCLECRRNFPSQHLLGVHIEECHDPLIVVRRDKGEHTYSCFVEGCERKCLTHQKRRMHMIDKHMYPKNYFFAITKEGIDGRRSLLTDSGHRRRKSSISNHGKETRRESPKGSEQQPLEDGTAKTASLGQQKQKKEQGGHTKGNDSKADTEMDDLAGAMSSLQFVPQSVRFGRGRAGFSRK
;
A
#
# COMPACT_ATOMS: atom_id res chain seq x y z
N MET A 1 -14.77 -8.33 -29.28
CA MET A 1 -15.83 -9.22 -28.79
C MET A 1 -17.06 -8.98 -29.63
N THR A 2 -17.90 -9.99 -29.82
CA THR A 2 -19.19 -9.90 -30.50
C THR A 2 -20.29 -10.09 -29.45
N PHE A 3 -21.30 -9.23 -29.47
CA PHE A 3 -22.41 -9.24 -28.51
C PHE A 3 -23.70 -9.59 -29.26
N ILE A 4 -24.62 -10.28 -28.58
CA ILE A 4 -25.88 -10.75 -29.18
C ILE A 4 -26.97 -9.68 -29.01
N THR A 5 -26.98 -9.00 -27.86
CA THR A 5 -27.88 -7.89 -27.56
C THR A 5 -27.12 -6.60 -27.27
N TYR A 6 -27.84 -5.47 -27.24
CA TYR A 6 -27.28 -4.19 -26.79
C TYR A 6 -26.96 -4.23 -25.28
N ASP A 7 -27.84 -4.83 -24.48
CA ASP A 7 -27.70 -4.99 -23.02
C ASP A 7 -26.46 -5.81 -22.63
N ASP A 8 -26.10 -6.84 -23.43
CA ASP A 8 -24.83 -7.57 -23.29
C ASP A 8 -23.63 -6.64 -23.45
N TYR A 9 -23.65 -5.76 -24.47
CA TYR A 9 -22.59 -4.78 -24.74
C TYR A 9 -22.52 -3.71 -23.65
N GLU A 10 -23.64 -3.11 -23.25
CA GLU A 10 -23.66 -2.09 -22.20
C GLU A 10 -23.21 -2.69 -20.86
N SER A 11 -23.73 -3.86 -20.49
CA SER A 11 -23.31 -4.50 -19.25
C SER A 11 -21.84 -4.95 -19.28
N HIS A 12 -21.28 -5.25 -20.46
CA HIS A 12 -19.83 -5.43 -20.64
C HIS A 12 -19.08 -4.11 -20.46
N TYR A 13 -19.50 -3.03 -21.12
CA TYR A 13 -18.87 -1.72 -21.07
C TYR A 13 -18.81 -1.18 -19.63
N ASN A 14 -19.91 -1.27 -18.91
CA ASN A 14 -20.00 -0.83 -17.52
C ASN A 14 -19.12 -1.66 -16.56
N LYS A 15 -18.87 -2.94 -16.87
CA LYS A 15 -17.98 -3.82 -16.08
C LYS A 15 -16.49 -3.70 -16.44
N PHE A 16 -16.15 -3.41 -17.70
CA PHE A 16 -14.78 -3.52 -18.23
C PHE A 16 -14.18 -2.22 -18.77
N HIS A 17 -14.95 -1.14 -18.91
CA HIS A 17 -14.50 0.12 -19.53
C HIS A 17 -14.86 1.39 -18.74
N SER A 18 -15.93 1.40 -17.94
CA SER A 18 -16.36 2.57 -17.16
C SER A 18 -15.30 3.06 -16.15
N ASN A 19 -14.87 2.20 -15.22
CA ASN A 19 -13.94 2.58 -14.14
C ASN A 19 -12.49 2.23 -14.50
N ARG A 20 -11.95 2.91 -15.53
CA ARG A 20 -10.62 2.66 -16.07
C ARG A 20 -9.63 3.78 -15.71
N CYS A 21 -8.48 3.42 -15.14
CA CYS A 21 -7.38 4.35 -14.93
C CYS A 21 -6.78 4.78 -16.27
N LEU A 22 -6.62 6.08 -16.52
CA LEU A 22 -6.10 6.57 -17.80
C LEU A 22 -4.60 6.28 -17.98
N GLU A 23 -3.83 6.35 -16.88
CA GLU A 23 -2.37 6.18 -16.91
C GLU A 23 -1.96 4.71 -17.05
N CYS A 24 -2.29 3.84 -16.09
CA CYS A 24 -1.91 2.43 -16.14
C CYS A 24 -2.90 1.54 -16.91
N ARG A 25 -4.03 2.10 -17.38
CA ARG A 25 -5.05 1.44 -18.21
C ARG A 25 -5.77 0.24 -17.58
N ARG A 26 -5.57 0.00 -16.28
CA ARG A 26 -6.26 -0.98 -15.44
C ARG A 26 -7.72 -0.62 -15.19
N ASN A 27 -8.56 -1.63 -15.01
CA ASN A 27 -9.97 -1.50 -14.68
C ASN A 27 -10.25 -1.82 -13.20
N PHE A 28 -11.31 -1.20 -12.67
CA PHE A 28 -11.77 -1.31 -11.28
C PHE A 28 -13.29 -1.55 -11.23
N PRO A 29 -13.87 -2.07 -10.13
CA PRO A 29 -15.29 -2.40 -10.08
C PRO A 29 -16.18 -1.24 -9.58
N SER A 30 -15.62 -0.20 -8.93
CA SER A 30 -16.32 1.04 -8.57
C SER A 30 -15.43 2.26 -8.77
N GLN A 31 -16.06 3.43 -8.86
CA GLN A 31 -15.38 4.73 -9.02
C GLN A 31 -14.51 5.08 -7.81
N HIS A 32 -14.95 4.73 -6.60
CA HIS A 32 -14.15 4.90 -5.38
C HIS A 32 -12.87 4.08 -5.41
N LEU A 33 -12.94 2.81 -5.85
CA LEU A 33 -11.75 1.96 -5.98
C LEU A 33 -10.77 2.46 -7.06
N LEU A 34 -11.27 3.10 -8.11
CA LEU A 34 -10.44 3.84 -9.08
C LEU A 34 -9.79 5.07 -8.43
N GLY A 35 -10.54 5.86 -7.65
CA GLY A 35 -10.02 7.01 -6.90
C GLY A 35 -8.92 6.63 -5.91
N VAL A 36 -9.15 5.61 -5.07
CA VAL A 36 -8.14 5.05 -4.15
C VAL A 36 -6.93 4.52 -4.92
N HIS A 37 -7.10 3.91 -6.10
CA HIS A 37 -5.96 3.50 -6.93
C HIS A 37 -5.12 4.70 -7.40
N ILE A 38 -5.75 5.80 -7.83
CA ILE A 38 -5.06 7.03 -8.25
C ILE A 38 -4.33 7.66 -7.06
N GLU A 39 -5.00 7.85 -5.91
CA GLU A 39 -4.38 8.29 -4.65
C GLU A 39 -3.16 7.41 -4.30
N GLU A 40 -3.28 6.09 -4.39
CA GLU A 40 -2.27 5.18 -3.84
C GLU A 40 -1.11 4.84 -4.77
N CYS A 41 -1.29 4.94 -6.09
CA CYS A 41 -0.34 4.47 -7.09
C CYS A 41 0.17 5.57 -8.04
N HIS A 42 -0.56 6.69 -8.16
CA HIS A 42 -0.28 7.72 -9.16
C HIS A 42 0.03 9.11 -8.55
N ASP A 43 -0.45 9.44 -7.34
CA ASP A 43 -0.05 10.66 -6.64
C ASP A 43 1.37 10.53 -6.02
N PRO A 44 2.39 11.29 -6.50
CA PRO A 44 3.73 11.27 -5.90
C PRO A 44 3.78 11.93 -4.51
N LEU A 45 2.85 12.84 -4.19
CA LEU A 45 2.77 13.46 -2.88
C LEU A 45 2.38 12.44 -1.81
N ILE A 46 1.56 11.44 -2.17
CA ILE A 46 1.23 10.32 -1.27
C ILE A 46 2.44 9.44 -0.96
N VAL A 47 3.45 9.35 -1.85
CA VAL A 47 4.73 8.71 -1.51
C VAL A 47 5.47 9.51 -0.43
N VAL A 48 5.63 10.82 -0.63
CA VAL A 48 6.28 11.70 0.37
C VAL A 48 5.56 11.70 1.72
N ARG A 49 4.21 11.62 1.73
CA ARG A 49 3.41 11.46 2.95
C ARG A 49 3.62 10.10 3.63
N ARG A 50 3.79 9.00 2.86
CA ARG A 50 4.13 7.67 3.42
C ARG A 50 5.50 7.68 4.09
N ASP A 51 6.49 8.32 3.49
CA ASP A 51 7.85 8.42 4.04
C ASP A 51 7.89 9.22 5.34
N LYS A 52 6.97 10.19 5.51
CA LYS A 52 6.70 10.90 6.77
C LYS A 52 5.91 10.09 7.81
N GLY A 53 5.45 8.89 7.48
CA GLY A 53 4.62 8.05 8.36
C GLY A 53 3.14 8.45 8.45
N GLU A 54 2.62 9.21 7.48
CA GLU A 54 1.21 9.61 7.45
C GLU A 54 0.28 8.46 7.04
N HIS A 55 -0.99 8.54 7.46
CA HIS A 55 -2.00 7.53 7.15
C HIS A 55 -2.57 7.74 5.75
N THR A 56 -1.97 7.10 4.74
CA THR A 56 -2.32 7.31 3.33
C THR A 56 -3.26 6.28 2.71
N TYR A 57 -3.36 5.06 3.25
CA TYR A 57 -4.09 3.97 2.60
C TYR A 57 -5.60 4.02 2.93
N SER A 58 -6.41 4.60 2.06
CA SER A 58 -7.86 4.77 2.21
C SER A 58 -8.61 3.41 2.24
N CYS A 59 -9.78 3.36 2.91
CA CYS A 59 -10.60 2.15 2.95
C CYS A 59 -11.35 1.95 1.62
N PHE A 60 -11.63 0.71 1.25
CA PHE A 60 -12.32 0.37 -0.01
C PHE A 60 -13.84 0.53 0.05
N VAL A 61 -14.41 0.79 1.23
CA VAL A 61 -15.85 0.95 1.42
C VAL A 61 -16.21 2.43 1.33
N GLU A 62 -17.08 2.73 0.36
CA GLU A 62 -17.68 4.05 0.17
C GLU A 62 -18.41 4.48 1.47
N GLY A 63 -18.16 5.70 1.94
CA GLY A 63 -18.60 6.17 3.27
C GLY A 63 -17.70 5.75 4.45
N CYS A 64 -16.52 5.15 4.23
CA CYS A 64 -15.56 4.87 5.30
C CYS A 64 -14.23 5.64 5.13
N GLU A 65 -14.16 6.82 5.73
CA GLU A 65 -13.04 7.78 5.67
C GLU A 65 -11.73 7.31 6.33
N ARG A 66 -11.72 6.14 6.99
CA ARG A 66 -10.57 5.64 7.76
C ARG A 66 -9.37 5.31 6.86
N LYS A 67 -8.39 6.20 6.84
CA LYS A 67 -7.07 5.95 6.23
C LYS A 67 -6.17 5.12 7.17
N CYS A 68 -5.35 4.26 6.60
CA CYS A 68 -4.48 3.31 7.29
C CYS A 68 -3.00 3.58 6.99
N LEU A 69 -2.11 3.19 7.91
CA LEU A 69 -0.65 3.34 7.72
C LEU A 69 -0.06 2.33 6.71
N THR A 70 -0.66 1.13 6.58
CA THR A 70 -0.19 0.08 5.66
C THR A 70 -1.35 -0.68 5.04
N HIS A 71 -1.11 -1.27 3.86
CA HIS A 71 -2.06 -2.15 3.19
C HIS A 71 -2.49 -3.37 4.04
N GLN A 72 -1.63 -3.87 4.95
CA GLN A 72 -2.01 -4.92 5.91
C GLN A 72 -2.96 -4.40 6.99
N LYS A 73 -2.72 -3.20 7.55
CA LYS A 73 -3.66 -2.57 8.49
C LYS A 73 -5.00 -2.26 7.82
N ARG A 74 -5.02 -1.92 6.52
CA ARG A 74 -6.25 -1.78 5.72
C ARG A 74 -6.97 -3.12 5.53
N ARG A 75 -6.25 -4.20 5.20
CA ARG A 75 -6.85 -5.55 5.10
C ARG A 75 -7.51 -5.96 6.41
N MET A 76 -6.82 -5.78 7.54
CA MET A 76 -7.37 -6.07 8.87
C MET A 76 -8.60 -5.20 9.17
N HIS A 77 -8.53 -3.89 8.92
CA HIS A 77 -9.67 -2.98 9.04
C HIS A 77 -10.92 -3.45 8.28
N MET A 78 -10.77 -3.90 7.03
CA MET A 78 -11.89 -4.37 6.21
C MET A 78 -12.48 -5.68 6.73
N ILE A 79 -11.65 -6.59 7.23
CA ILE A 79 -12.12 -7.84 7.87
C ILE A 79 -12.90 -7.50 9.15
N ASP A 80 -12.37 -6.62 10.00
CA ASP A 80 -12.91 -6.37 11.34
C ASP A 80 -14.12 -5.42 11.37
N LYS A 81 -14.10 -4.33 10.60
CA LYS A 81 -15.18 -3.31 10.60
C LYS A 81 -16.21 -3.51 9.48
N HIS A 82 -15.83 -4.19 8.41
CA HIS A 82 -16.68 -4.39 7.22
C HIS A 82 -16.95 -5.86 6.89
N MET A 83 -16.55 -6.78 7.77
CA MET A 83 -16.77 -8.23 7.63
C MET A 83 -16.29 -8.83 6.29
N TYR A 84 -15.31 -8.21 5.63
CA TYR A 84 -14.79 -8.69 4.35
C TYR A 84 -14.19 -10.09 4.51
N PRO A 85 -14.48 -11.03 3.60
CA PRO A 85 -14.00 -12.40 3.71
C PRO A 85 -12.47 -12.41 3.54
N LYS A 86 -11.77 -13.25 4.32
CA LYS A 86 -10.30 -13.25 4.41
C LYS A 86 -9.61 -13.56 3.08
N ASN A 87 -10.31 -14.21 2.14
CA ASN A 87 -9.90 -14.51 0.78
C ASN A 87 -10.35 -13.46 -0.26
N TYR A 88 -10.83 -12.27 0.12
CA TYR A 88 -11.00 -11.17 -0.81
C TYR A 88 -9.65 -10.69 -1.40
N PHE A 89 -9.65 -10.20 -2.64
CA PHE A 89 -8.46 -9.72 -3.32
C PHE A 89 -8.06 -8.29 -2.90
N PHE A 90 -7.47 -8.15 -1.71
CA PHE A 90 -7.07 -6.86 -1.13
C PHE A 90 -5.98 -6.07 -1.90
N ALA A 91 -5.35 -6.66 -2.93
CA ALA A 91 -4.39 -5.99 -3.81
C ALA A 91 -5.05 -5.41 -5.08
N ILE A 92 -6.39 -5.31 -5.10
CA ILE A 92 -7.17 -4.69 -6.19
C ILE A 92 -6.70 -3.27 -6.54
N THR A 93 -6.32 -2.42 -5.57
CA THR A 93 -5.81 -1.06 -5.86
C THR A 93 -4.45 -1.04 -6.55
N LYS A 94 -3.69 -2.15 -6.52
CA LYS A 94 -2.44 -2.29 -7.27
C LYS A 94 -2.65 -2.94 -8.62
N GLU A 95 -3.40 -4.05 -8.69
CA GLU A 95 -3.46 -4.89 -9.90
C GLU A 95 -4.72 -4.70 -10.76
N GLY A 96 -5.76 -4.04 -10.26
CA GLY A 96 -7.06 -3.94 -10.93
C GLY A 96 -7.84 -5.27 -10.92
N ILE A 97 -8.89 -5.33 -11.75
CA ILE A 97 -9.71 -6.54 -11.97
C ILE A 97 -9.38 -7.26 -13.28
N ASP A 98 -8.39 -6.79 -14.04
CA ASP A 98 -8.12 -7.28 -15.39
C ASP A 98 -7.78 -8.78 -15.43
N GLY A 99 -8.49 -9.51 -16.30
CA GLY A 99 -8.42 -10.96 -16.41
C GLY A 99 -9.09 -11.75 -15.27
N ARG A 100 -9.70 -11.09 -14.27
CA ARG A 100 -10.35 -11.74 -13.13
C ARG A 100 -11.87 -11.75 -13.30
N ARG A 101 -12.49 -12.91 -13.05
CA ARG A 101 -13.96 -13.09 -13.05
C ARG A 101 -14.56 -13.13 -11.63
N SER A 102 -13.72 -13.04 -10.61
CA SER A 102 -14.10 -13.03 -9.19
C SER A 102 -13.13 -12.14 -8.41
N LEU A 103 -13.65 -11.43 -7.41
CA LEU A 103 -12.85 -10.69 -6.42
C LEU A 103 -12.44 -11.55 -5.22
N LEU A 104 -12.95 -12.77 -5.10
CA LEU A 104 -12.50 -13.75 -4.13
C LEU A 104 -11.37 -14.57 -4.77
N THR A 105 -10.26 -14.70 -4.05
CA THR A 105 -9.20 -15.63 -4.41
C THR A 105 -9.60 -17.02 -3.94
N ASP A 106 -10.01 -17.89 -4.87
CA ASP A 106 -10.25 -19.29 -4.57
C ASP A 106 -8.94 -19.99 -4.19
N SER A 107 -8.71 -20.15 -2.89
CA SER A 107 -7.63 -20.98 -2.35
C SER A 107 -7.87 -22.49 -2.57
N GLY A 108 -9.10 -22.86 -2.95
CA GLY A 108 -9.47 -24.20 -3.37
C GLY A 108 -9.08 -24.45 -4.82
N HIS A 109 -8.31 -25.52 -5.03
CA HIS A 109 -7.89 -26.02 -6.35
C HIS A 109 -7.08 -25.03 -7.19
N ARG A 110 -5.75 -25.20 -7.13
CA ARG A 110 -4.98 -25.11 -8.37
C ARG A 110 -5.63 -26.07 -9.36
N ARG A 111 -6.41 -25.60 -10.34
CA ARG A 111 -6.54 -26.33 -11.60
C ARG A 111 -5.10 -26.55 -12.05
N ARG A 112 -4.63 -27.81 -12.07
CA ARG A 112 -3.43 -28.15 -12.85
C ARG A 112 -3.68 -27.55 -14.23
N LYS A 113 -2.85 -26.60 -14.67
CA LYS A 113 -2.77 -26.33 -16.11
C LYS A 113 -2.43 -27.68 -16.71
N SER A 114 -3.36 -28.24 -17.48
CA SER A 114 -3.16 -29.48 -18.22
C SER A 114 -2.20 -29.17 -19.36
N SER A 115 -0.91 -29.04 -19.02
CA SER A 115 0.18 -29.26 -19.95
C SER A 115 -0.02 -30.67 -20.50
N ILE A 116 -0.44 -30.76 -21.75
CA ILE A 116 -0.58 -32.03 -22.47
C ILE A 116 0.84 -32.49 -22.79
N SER A 117 1.48 -33.10 -21.79
CA SER A 117 2.78 -33.74 -21.88
C SER A 117 2.57 -35.21 -22.20
N ASN A 118 2.94 -35.62 -23.41
CA ASN A 118 2.80 -37.00 -23.89
C ASN A 118 3.64 -38.01 -23.07
N HIS A 119 3.34 -39.30 -23.28
CA HIS A 119 3.81 -40.43 -22.47
C HIS A 119 5.34 -40.53 -22.24
N GLY A 120 5.71 -41.02 -21.05
CA GLY A 120 7.03 -41.54 -20.70
C GLY A 120 6.91 -42.56 -19.55
N LYS A 121 7.39 -43.78 -19.78
CA LYS A 121 7.16 -45.04 -19.02
C LYS A 121 7.30 -45.05 -17.48
N GLU A 122 6.67 -46.10 -16.94
CA GLU A 122 6.92 -46.93 -15.73
C GLU A 122 8.38 -46.95 -15.17
N THR A 123 8.70 -47.33 -13.91
CA THR A 123 8.14 -48.39 -13.02
C THR A 123 8.39 -48.15 -11.51
N ARG A 124 7.56 -48.80 -10.67
CA ARG A 124 7.85 -49.47 -9.35
C ARG A 124 8.89 -48.89 -8.36
N ARG A 125 8.42 -48.55 -7.14
CA ARG A 125 8.87 -49.01 -5.78
C ARG A 125 8.01 -48.33 -4.69
N GLU A 126 7.20 -49.07 -3.92
CA GLU A 126 7.52 -49.77 -2.63
C GLU A 126 7.55 -48.83 -1.40
N SER A 127 6.60 -49.05 -0.48
CA SER A 127 6.42 -48.30 0.78
C SER A 127 6.95 -49.08 2.00
N PRO A 128 7.40 -48.37 3.04
CA PRO A 128 7.28 -48.88 4.42
C PRO A 128 6.35 -48.03 5.30
N LYS A 129 6.05 -48.53 6.51
CA LYS A 129 5.25 -47.89 7.57
C LYS A 129 6.15 -47.30 8.67
N GLY A 130 5.57 -46.48 9.54
CA GLY A 130 6.12 -46.11 10.86
C GLY A 130 6.67 -44.68 10.91
N SER A 131 6.62 -43.97 12.04
CA SER A 131 6.13 -44.37 13.37
C SER A 131 5.52 -43.17 14.12
N GLU A 132 4.66 -43.46 15.10
CA GLU A 132 4.20 -42.48 16.10
C GLU A 132 5.30 -42.17 17.12
N GLN A 133 5.33 -40.94 17.67
CA GLN A 133 5.49 -40.67 19.11
C GLN A 133 5.52 -39.15 19.43
N GLN A 134 4.60 -38.75 20.32
CA GLN A 134 4.81 -37.74 21.37
C GLN A 134 5.06 -38.54 22.70
N PRO A 135 5.26 -37.96 23.92
CA PRO A 135 5.06 -36.55 24.35
C PRO A 135 6.07 -36.00 25.42
N LEU A 136 5.72 -34.87 26.07
CA LEU A 136 6.18 -34.38 27.41
C LEU A 136 7.65 -33.86 27.54
N GLU A 137 8.07 -33.00 28.51
CA GLU A 137 7.38 -32.03 29.42
C GLU A 137 8.33 -30.98 30.10
N ASP A 138 7.90 -29.70 30.23
CA ASP A 138 8.25 -28.63 31.22
C ASP A 138 7.34 -27.39 30.95
N GLY A 139 7.04 -26.47 31.89
CA GLY A 139 7.19 -26.55 33.35
C GLY A 139 7.47 -25.21 34.10
N THR A 140 8.63 -24.56 33.92
CA THR A 140 9.21 -23.73 35.00
C THR A 140 8.69 -22.28 35.16
N ALA A 141 8.46 -21.90 36.43
CA ALA A 141 7.91 -20.67 37.02
C ALA A 141 8.97 -19.53 37.24
N LYS A 142 8.73 -18.27 37.68
CA LYS A 142 7.55 -17.35 37.89
C LYS A 142 8.06 -15.93 38.30
N THR A 143 7.39 -14.84 37.87
CA THR A 143 7.21 -13.52 38.60
C THR A 143 8.49 -12.67 38.93
N ALA A 144 8.49 -11.38 39.34
CA ALA A 144 7.47 -10.39 39.72
C ALA A 144 7.96 -8.89 39.58
N SER A 145 7.03 -7.91 39.52
CA SER A 145 7.01 -6.57 40.24
C SER A 145 8.21 -5.56 40.23
N LEU A 146 8.09 -4.21 40.35
CA LEU A 146 7.03 -3.16 40.27
C LEU A 146 7.67 -1.73 40.25
N GLY A 147 6.89 -0.66 40.00
CA GLY A 147 7.22 0.79 40.27
C GLY A 147 7.40 1.66 39.00
N GLN A 148 6.80 2.85 38.74
CA GLN A 148 6.36 4.05 39.54
C GLN A 148 7.51 4.99 39.96
N GLN A 149 7.48 6.34 39.92
CA GLN A 149 6.47 7.42 39.62
C GLN A 149 7.26 8.78 39.33
N LYS A 150 6.80 10.05 39.13
CA LYS A 150 5.53 10.85 39.08
C LYS A 150 5.78 12.35 38.69
N GLN A 151 5.12 12.90 37.64
CA GLN A 151 4.67 14.32 37.40
C GLN A 151 5.71 15.49 37.45
N LYS A 152 5.55 16.76 36.96
CA LYS A 152 4.45 17.73 36.61
C LYS A 152 4.82 18.53 35.31
N LYS A 153 3.91 19.13 34.50
CA LYS A 153 3.01 20.34 34.64
C LYS A 153 3.80 21.68 34.64
N GLU A 154 3.45 22.81 33.99
CA GLU A 154 2.15 23.45 33.59
C GLU A 154 2.22 24.21 32.21
N GLN A 155 1.10 24.44 31.46
CA GLN A 155 0.34 25.71 31.23
C GLN A 155 1.15 26.96 30.76
N GLY A 156 0.69 27.85 29.86
CA GLY A 156 -0.57 28.05 29.10
C GLY A 156 -0.45 29.28 28.15
N GLY A 157 -1.53 29.85 27.57
CA GLY A 157 -1.40 31.07 26.72
C GLY A 157 -2.70 31.73 26.21
N HIS A 158 -2.64 33.00 25.74
CA HIS A 158 -3.76 33.70 25.09
C HIS A 158 -3.40 34.93 24.22
N THR A 159 -4.05 35.00 23.04
CA THR A 159 -4.54 36.13 22.20
C THR A 159 -3.96 37.56 22.19
N LYS A 160 -4.16 38.17 21.00
CA LYS A 160 -4.22 39.62 20.64
C LYS A 160 -2.89 40.35 20.46
N GLY A 161 -2.81 41.09 19.36
CA GLY A 161 -1.76 42.07 19.07
C GLY A 161 -2.32 43.50 19.02
N ASN A 162 -1.45 44.45 18.67
CA ASN A 162 -1.79 45.81 18.25
C ASN A 162 -0.67 46.31 17.30
N ASP A 163 -0.94 47.40 16.58
CA ASP A 163 -0.10 47.99 15.52
C ASP A 163 1.36 48.34 15.88
N SER A 164 2.13 48.61 14.81
CA SER A 164 3.49 49.22 14.76
C SER A 164 4.69 48.25 14.72
N LYS A 165 4.93 47.57 13.57
CA LYS A 165 6.28 47.07 13.15
C LYS A 165 6.41 46.51 11.71
N ALA A 166 5.64 47.01 10.75
CA ALA A 166 5.64 46.48 9.37
C ALA A 166 7.03 46.49 8.67
N ASP A 167 7.85 47.51 8.90
CA ASP A 167 9.12 47.69 8.19
C ASP A 167 10.18 46.64 8.57
N THR A 168 10.24 46.24 9.85
CA THR A 168 11.20 45.22 10.32
C THR A 168 10.93 43.82 9.78
N GLU A 169 9.67 43.47 9.52
CA GLU A 169 9.32 42.14 9.00
C GLU A 169 9.72 41.98 7.52
N MET A 170 9.83 43.08 6.76
CA MET A 170 10.23 43.05 5.35
C MET A 170 11.72 42.71 5.18
N ASP A 171 12.61 43.24 6.05
CA ASP A 171 14.05 42.92 6.02
C ASP A 171 14.33 41.49 6.49
N ASP A 172 13.64 40.99 7.52
CA ASP A 172 13.75 39.58 7.96
C ASP A 172 13.28 38.62 6.85
N LEU A 173 12.21 38.97 6.11
CA LEU A 173 11.78 38.24 4.91
C LEU A 173 12.81 38.30 3.78
N ALA A 174 13.45 39.45 3.55
CA ALA A 174 14.51 39.58 2.54
C ALA A 174 15.75 38.73 2.89
N GLY A 175 16.18 38.74 4.15
CA GLY A 175 17.25 37.89 4.66
C GLY A 175 16.93 36.40 4.54
N ALA A 176 15.72 35.99 4.90
CA ALA A 176 15.24 34.62 4.73
C ALA A 176 15.24 34.20 3.24
N MET A 177 14.74 35.04 2.34
CA MET A 177 14.76 34.76 0.90
C MET A 177 16.18 34.72 0.32
N SER A 178 17.10 35.57 0.80
CA SER A 178 18.51 35.51 0.38
C SER A 178 19.20 34.20 0.77
N SER A 179 18.76 33.52 1.83
CA SER A 179 19.30 32.21 2.23
C SER A 179 18.96 31.08 1.24
N LEU A 180 17.96 31.28 0.38
CA LEU A 180 17.47 30.27 -0.58
C LEU A 180 18.19 30.33 -1.94
N GLN A 181 19.14 31.24 -2.15
CA GLN A 181 19.92 31.35 -3.39
C GLN A 181 21.02 30.26 -3.49
N PHE A 182 20.64 28.99 -3.37
CA PHE A 182 21.51 27.82 -3.48
C PHE A 182 21.85 27.48 -4.94
N VAL A 183 22.18 28.50 -5.75
CA VAL A 183 22.54 28.38 -7.16
C VAL A 183 24.00 28.84 -7.33
N PRO A 184 24.96 27.90 -7.46
CA PRO A 184 26.36 28.25 -7.71
C PRO A 184 26.49 29.05 -9.00
N GLN A 185 27.16 30.21 -8.95
CA GLN A 185 27.32 31.12 -10.10
C GLN A 185 28.06 30.48 -11.30
N SER A 186 28.73 29.34 -11.10
CA SER A 186 29.03 28.40 -12.17
C SER A 186 29.16 26.98 -11.64
N VAL A 187 28.91 25.97 -12.49
CA VAL A 187 29.15 24.55 -12.19
C VAL A 187 29.98 23.93 -13.31
N ARG A 188 31.27 23.68 -13.08
CA ARG A 188 32.11 22.93 -14.02
C ARG A 188 32.02 21.43 -13.75
N PHE A 189 31.22 20.74 -14.54
CA PHE A 189 31.37 19.29 -14.71
C PHE A 189 32.63 18.98 -15.55
N GLY A 190 33.30 17.87 -15.22
CA GLY A 190 34.32 17.26 -16.07
C GLY A 190 35.76 17.71 -15.85
N ARG A 191 36.50 16.96 -15.02
CA ARG A 191 37.93 16.69 -15.25
C ARG A 191 38.18 15.21 -15.00
N GLY A 192 37.92 14.40 -16.04
CA GLY A 192 37.86 12.94 -15.93
C GLY A 192 39.19 12.33 -15.47
N ARG A 193 39.16 11.62 -14.34
CA ARG A 193 40.26 10.75 -13.89
C ARG A 193 39.87 9.31 -14.17
N ALA A 194 40.52 8.68 -15.15
CA ALA A 194 40.34 7.26 -15.43
C ALA A 194 40.87 6.41 -14.25
N GLY A 195 40.20 5.30 -13.94
CA GLY A 195 40.65 4.39 -12.88
C GLY A 195 39.58 3.48 -12.28
N PHE A 196 39.13 2.47 -13.04
CA PHE A 196 38.45 1.29 -12.48
C PHE A 196 39.13 0.02 -13.00
N SER A 197 40.25 -0.35 -12.40
CA SER A 197 40.86 -1.67 -12.61
C SER A 197 39.98 -2.74 -11.95
N ARG A 198 39.53 -3.72 -12.73
CA ARG A 198 38.92 -4.94 -12.18
C ARG A 198 40.01 -5.96 -11.84
N LYS A 199 39.76 -6.74 -10.80
CA LYS A 199 40.46 -7.96 -10.40
C LYS A 199 39.41 -8.98 -9.98
#